data_AF-A0A4R5TUL0-F1
#
_entry.id   AF-A0A4R5TUL0-F1
#
_cell.length_a   1.000
_cell.length_b   1.000
_cell.length_c   1.000
_cell.angle_alpha   90.00
_cell.angle_beta   90.00
_cell.angle_gamma   90.00
#
_symmetry.space_group_name_H-M   'P 1'
#
loop_
_entity.id
_entity.type
_entity.pdbx_description
1 polymer ?
#
loop_
_entity_poly.entity_id
_entity_poly.type
_entity_poly.pdbx_seq_one_letter_code
_entity_poly.pdbx_strand_id
1 'polypeptide(L)'
;MVFSAFSPSRLHRSRRTSAGRARTVLTRAVLAPGLILLVLLGLAAGPAAAHDDLSGSNPADGATVAAVPGAIELTFSSVPSGLGAQVEVLDAKGKSWSDGPVRITDNTAEQSVRAGAPAGEYTVNWRVVSSDSHPIEGVLTFTAESGTSAAPDSAGTAVPIAPAEAEEETPQAAGTDDFPWSIAVMAIVLLALAAVLATTARKRLGANR
;
A
#
# COMPACT_ATOMS: atom_id res chain seq x y z
N MET A 1 96.18 -27.50 25.55
CA MET A 1 95.86 -28.10 24.24
C MET A 1 94.41 -28.56 24.31
N VAL A 2 93.42 -27.70 23.99
CA VAL A 2 92.65 -27.55 22.73
C VAL A 2 91.76 -28.77 22.39
N PHE A 3 90.49 -28.45 21.98
CA PHE A 3 89.40 -29.24 21.38
C PHE A 3 88.40 -29.91 22.35
N SER A 4 87.09 -29.96 22.12
CA SER A 4 86.14 -29.25 21.23
C SER A 4 84.74 -29.62 21.76
N ALA A 5 83.89 -28.65 22.04
CA ALA A 5 82.67 -28.34 21.29
C ALA A 5 81.49 -29.32 21.52
N PHE A 6 80.55 -28.82 22.32
CA PHE A 6 79.26 -29.40 22.70
C PHE A 6 78.20 -28.98 21.68
N SER A 7 77.47 -29.93 21.08
CA SER A 7 76.14 -29.67 20.52
C SER A 7 75.38 -30.97 20.28
N PRO A 8 74.14 -31.07 20.79
CA PRO A 8 73.07 -31.36 19.84
C PRO A 8 71.98 -30.28 19.88
N SER A 9 71.83 -29.62 18.73
CA SER A 9 70.76 -28.70 18.40
C SER A 9 69.40 -29.40 18.43
N ARG A 10 68.64 -29.26 19.52
CA ARG A 10 67.23 -29.68 19.55
C ARG A 10 66.40 -28.73 18.69
N LEU A 11 65.95 -29.19 17.53
CA LEU A 11 64.97 -28.49 16.71
C LEU A 11 63.62 -28.43 17.46
N HIS A 12 63.32 -27.27 18.04
CA HIS A 12 61.97 -26.96 18.50
C HIS A 12 61.06 -26.77 17.29
N ARG A 13 60.33 -27.83 16.93
CA ARG A 13 59.21 -27.74 16.00
C ARG A 13 58.10 -26.90 16.65
N SER A 14 58.12 -25.60 16.39
CA SER A 14 57.02 -24.69 16.69
C SER A 14 55.75 -25.19 16.02
N ARG A 15 54.84 -25.75 16.83
CA ARG A 15 53.47 -26.07 16.42
C ARG A 15 52.76 -24.73 16.16
N ARG A 16 52.64 -24.35 14.88
CA ARG A 16 51.72 -23.27 14.48
C ARG A 16 50.31 -23.70 14.88
N THR A 17 49.77 -23.10 15.93
CA THR A 17 48.38 -23.30 16.35
C THR A 17 47.45 -22.71 15.30
N SER A 18 46.84 -23.56 14.48
CA SER A 18 45.79 -23.23 13.51
C SER A 18 44.45 -22.94 14.23
N ALA A 19 44.42 -21.97 15.14
CA ALA A 19 43.23 -21.60 15.90
C ALA A 19 42.53 -20.32 15.40
N GLY A 20 43.05 -19.70 14.32
CA GLY A 20 42.51 -18.44 13.78
C GLY A 20 41.44 -18.58 12.69
N ARG A 21 41.35 -19.72 12.00
CA ARG A 21 40.43 -19.88 10.85
C ARG A 21 39.00 -20.30 11.24
N ALA A 22 38.82 -20.97 12.38
CA ALA A 22 37.49 -21.50 12.76
C ALA A 22 36.50 -20.42 13.23
N ARG A 23 36.98 -19.30 13.78
CA ARG A 23 36.10 -18.21 14.27
C ARG A 23 35.49 -17.36 13.15
N THR A 24 36.10 -17.31 11.97
CA THR A 24 35.64 -16.49 10.84
C THR A 24 34.60 -17.20 9.97
N VAL A 25 34.55 -18.54 10.00
CA VAL A 25 33.64 -19.34 9.15
C VAL A 25 32.25 -19.48 9.79
N LEU A 26 32.16 -19.56 11.12
CA LEU A 26 30.89 -19.73 11.84
C LEU A 26 30.01 -18.46 11.89
N THR A 27 30.59 -17.26 11.75
CA THR A 27 29.79 -16.02 11.66
C THR A 27 29.15 -15.81 10.29
N ARG A 28 29.66 -16.45 9.24
CA ARG A 28 29.09 -16.38 7.88
C ARG A 28 27.95 -17.37 7.64
N ALA A 29 27.92 -18.48 8.37
CA ALA A 29 26.95 -19.56 8.15
C ALA A 29 25.51 -19.25 8.61
N VAL A 30 25.32 -18.31 9.54
CA VAL A 30 23.98 -17.93 10.06
C VAL A 30 23.43 -16.67 9.38
N LEU A 31 24.31 -15.81 8.84
CA LEU A 31 23.89 -14.57 8.17
C LEU A 31 23.22 -14.82 6.81
N ALA A 32 23.65 -15.85 6.07
CA ALA A 32 23.12 -16.18 4.76
C ALA A 32 21.64 -16.62 4.77
N PRO A 33 21.19 -17.59 5.61
CA PRO A 33 19.78 -17.97 5.65
C PRO A 33 18.87 -16.85 6.20
N GLY A 34 19.37 -16.06 7.16
CA GLY A 34 18.63 -14.90 7.68
C GLY A 34 18.40 -13.82 6.62
N LEU A 35 19.40 -13.53 5.79
CA LEU A 35 19.28 -12.58 4.69
C LEU A 35 18.32 -13.09 3.60
N ILE A 36 18.38 -14.38 3.27
CA ILE A 36 17.47 -14.99 2.29
C ILE A 36 16.02 -14.92 2.79
N LEU A 37 15.75 -15.24 4.05
CA LEU A 37 14.42 -15.13 4.64
C LEU A 37 13.93 -13.67 4.62
N LEU A 38 14.79 -12.71 4.95
CA LEU A 38 14.44 -11.28 4.92
C LEU A 38 14.12 -10.79 3.50
N VAL A 39 14.88 -11.25 2.50
CA VAL A 39 14.64 -10.94 1.09
C VAL A 39 13.33 -11.57 0.64
N LEU A 40 13.06 -12.83 0.97
CA LEU A 40 11.79 -13.50 0.63
C LEU A 40 10.58 -12.81 1.27
N LEU A 41 10.69 -12.37 2.54
CA LEU A 41 9.66 -11.58 3.20
C LEU A 41 9.48 -10.19 2.56
N GLY A 42 10.58 -9.54 2.18
CA GLY A 42 10.55 -8.25 1.49
C GLY A 42 9.94 -8.32 0.09
N LEU A 43 10.12 -9.44 -0.63
CA LEU A 43 9.49 -9.70 -1.92
C LEU A 43 8.00 -10.06 -1.79
N ALA A 44 7.58 -10.58 -0.64
CA ALA A 44 6.18 -10.90 -0.35
C ALA A 44 5.37 -9.71 0.17
N ALA A 45 6.04 -8.63 0.62
CA ALA A 45 5.38 -7.40 1.02
C ALA A 45 4.93 -6.62 -0.22
N GLY A 46 3.62 -6.63 -0.49
CA GLY A 46 3.02 -5.77 -1.51
C GLY A 46 3.16 -4.29 -1.15
N PRO A 47 3.01 -3.38 -2.13
CA PRO A 47 2.99 -1.95 -1.86
C PRO A 47 1.85 -1.62 -0.87
N ALA A 48 2.17 -0.89 0.20
CA ALA A 48 1.16 -0.34 1.09
C ALA A 48 0.50 0.86 0.39
N ALA A 49 -0.73 0.69 -0.08
CA ALA A 49 -1.54 1.80 -0.59
C ALA A 49 -2.15 2.53 0.61
N ALA A 50 -1.59 3.70 0.95
CA ALA A 50 -2.12 4.55 2.01
C ALA A 50 -3.08 5.62 1.46
N HIS A 51 -2.92 6.02 0.20
CA HIS A 51 -3.77 7.04 -0.39
C HIS A 51 -4.96 6.41 -1.10
N ASP A 52 -6.15 6.97 -0.85
CA ASP A 52 -7.31 6.71 -1.68
C ASP A 52 -7.10 7.38 -3.05
N ASP A 53 -7.53 6.71 -4.10
CA ASP A 53 -7.48 7.21 -5.47
C ASP A 53 -8.90 7.23 -6.06
N LEU A 54 -9.18 8.17 -6.96
CA LEU A 54 -10.40 8.12 -7.75
C LEU A 54 -10.32 6.95 -8.73
N SER A 55 -11.17 5.95 -8.50
CA SER A 55 -11.22 4.71 -9.29
C SER A 55 -12.22 4.77 -10.45
N GLY A 56 -13.21 5.66 -10.38
CA GLY A 56 -14.19 5.86 -11.42
C GLY A 56 -15.16 7.00 -11.13
N SER A 57 -15.93 7.39 -12.14
CA SER A 57 -16.98 8.40 -12.02
C SER A 57 -18.17 8.10 -12.92
N ASN A 58 -19.33 8.62 -12.54
CA ASN A 58 -20.53 8.66 -13.36
C ASN A 58 -21.08 10.10 -13.37
N PRO A 59 -21.06 10.80 -14.51
CA PRO A 59 -20.51 10.39 -15.81
C PRO A 59 -19.00 10.10 -15.75
N ALA A 60 -18.52 9.24 -16.65
CA ALA A 60 -17.09 8.98 -16.81
C ALA A 60 -16.36 10.25 -17.31
N ASP A 61 -15.10 10.41 -16.95
CA ASP A 61 -14.28 11.53 -17.43
C ASP A 61 -14.20 11.54 -18.97
N GLY A 62 -14.45 12.71 -19.56
CA GLY A 62 -14.55 12.92 -21.01
C GLY A 62 -15.82 12.35 -21.66
N ALA A 63 -16.78 11.81 -20.91
CA ALA A 63 -17.98 11.19 -21.48
C ALA A 63 -18.92 12.21 -22.13
N THR A 64 -19.63 11.78 -23.16
CA THR A 64 -20.82 12.47 -23.66
C THR A 64 -22.07 11.70 -23.23
N VAL A 65 -23.01 12.38 -22.58
CA VAL A 65 -24.26 11.81 -22.05
C VAL A 65 -25.47 12.47 -22.70
N ALA A 66 -26.57 11.75 -22.81
CA ALA A 66 -27.78 12.23 -23.47
C ALA A 66 -28.41 13.45 -22.76
N ALA A 67 -28.32 13.51 -21.43
CA ALA A 67 -28.85 14.61 -20.63
C ALA A 67 -27.98 14.82 -19.37
N VAL A 68 -28.04 16.03 -18.80
CA VAL A 68 -27.37 16.31 -17.51
C VAL A 68 -27.97 15.40 -16.43
N PRO A 69 -27.15 14.55 -15.78
CA PRO A 69 -27.64 13.62 -14.77
C PRO A 69 -28.12 14.36 -13.52
N GLY A 70 -29.01 13.72 -12.74
CA GLY A 70 -29.48 14.28 -11.47
C GLY A 70 -28.43 14.30 -10.36
N ALA A 71 -27.34 13.56 -10.52
CA ALA A 71 -26.21 13.52 -9.61
C ALA A 71 -24.91 13.18 -10.35
N ILE A 72 -23.79 13.58 -9.76
CA ILE A 72 -22.46 13.13 -10.12
C ILE A 72 -21.98 12.16 -9.04
N GLU A 73 -21.48 11.00 -9.43
CA GLU A 73 -20.94 10.00 -8.53
C GLU A 73 -19.43 9.84 -8.77
N LEU A 74 -18.65 9.85 -7.70
CA LEU A 74 -17.20 9.64 -7.70
C LEU A 74 -16.89 8.42 -6.83
N THR A 75 -16.27 7.40 -7.39
CA THR A 75 -15.96 6.15 -6.68
C THR A 75 -14.46 6.08 -6.39
N PHE A 76 -14.11 5.82 -5.13
CA PHE A 76 -12.74 5.79 -4.64
C PHE A 76 -12.26 4.35 -4.33
N SER A 77 -10.95 4.16 -4.25
CA SER A 77 -10.36 2.84 -3.90
C SER A 77 -10.65 2.40 -2.46
N SER A 78 -10.89 3.34 -1.55
CA SER A 78 -11.35 3.09 -0.17
C SER A 78 -12.46 4.06 0.21
N VAL A 79 -12.99 3.94 1.44
CA VAL A 79 -14.03 4.83 1.98
C VAL A 79 -13.39 6.17 2.39
N PRO A 80 -13.65 7.28 1.67
CA PRO A 80 -13.12 8.58 2.07
C PRO A 80 -13.91 9.13 3.25
N SER A 81 -13.30 10.07 3.99
CA SER A 81 -14.00 10.84 5.01
C SER A 81 -14.93 11.88 4.37
N GLY A 82 -16.18 11.92 4.83
CA GLY A 82 -17.14 12.95 4.43
C GLY A 82 -16.84 14.34 5.02
N LEU A 83 -15.94 14.45 5.99
CA LEU A 83 -15.59 15.75 6.58
C LEU A 83 -14.76 16.57 5.59
N GLY A 84 -15.33 17.69 5.16
CA GLY A 84 -14.67 18.60 4.22
C GLY A 84 -14.65 18.11 2.77
N ALA A 85 -15.47 17.11 2.43
CA ALA A 85 -15.73 16.71 1.06
C ALA A 85 -16.45 17.83 0.29
N GLN A 86 -15.99 18.10 -0.92
CA GLN A 86 -16.54 19.11 -1.82
C GLN A 86 -16.55 18.57 -3.23
N VAL A 87 -17.67 18.73 -3.92
CA VAL A 87 -17.80 18.42 -5.34
C VAL A 87 -18.57 19.57 -5.97
N GLU A 88 -17.97 20.21 -6.96
CA GLU A 88 -18.54 21.36 -7.65
C GLU A 88 -18.73 21.04 -9.13
N VAL A 89 -19.98 21.14 -9.60
CA VAL A 89 -20.39 20.89 -10.98
C VAL A 89 -20.59 22.23 -11.68
N LEU A 90 -19.67 22.61 -12.56
CA LEU A 90 -19.63 23.89 -13.25
C LEU A 90 -20.01 23.72 -14.72
N ASP A 91 -20.86 24.61 -15.26
CA ASP A 91 -21.07 24.69 -16.71
C ASP A 91 -19.92 25.44 -17.41
N ALA A 92 -19.94 25.47 -18.75
CA ALA A 92 -18.96 26.21 -19.56
C ALA A 92 -18.86 27.72 -19.28
N LYS A 93 -19.81 28.31 -18.53
CA LYS A 93 -19.77 29.72 -18.08
C LYS A 93 -19.23 29.86 -16.66
N GLY A 94 -18.82 28.76 -16.02
CA GLY A 94 -18.37 28.71 -14.63
C GLY A 94 -19.52 28.82 -13.63
N LYS A 95 -20.78 28.61 -14.03
CA LYS A 95 -21.90 28.62 -13.09
C LYS A 95 -22.01 27.25 -12.42
N SER A 96 -22.01 27.25 -11.09
CA SER A 96 -22.24 26.04 -10.28
C SER A 96 -23.69 25.58 -10.32
N TRP A 97 -23.86 24.30 -10.63
CA TRP A 97 -25.12 23.55 -10.64
C TRP A 97 -25.20 22.52 -9.51
N SER A 98 -24.19 22.42 -8.64
CA SER A 98 -24.16 21.53 -7.47
C SER A 98 -25.28 21.86 -6.48
N ASP A 99 -26.04 20.87 -6.02
CA ASP A 99 -27.14 21.03 -5.07
C ASP A 99 -26.92 20.30 -3.75
N GLY A 100 -27.01 21.04 -2.63
CA GLY A 100 -26.83 20.48 -1.30
C GLY A 100 -25.40 20.01 -0.99
N PRO A 101 -25.20 19.34 0.16
CA PRO A 101 -23.92 18.78 0.55
C PRO A 101 -23.59 17.48 -0.22
N VAL A 102 -22.30 17.18 -0.34
CA VAL A 102 -21.81 15.88 -0.82
C VAL A 102 -22.25 14.78 0.15
N ARG A 103 -22.77 13.68 -0.39
CA ARG A 103 -23.15 12.49 0.38
C ARG A 103 -22.11 11.40 0.14
N ILE A 104 -21.57 10.83 1.20
CA ILE A 104 -20.69 9.66 1.11
C ILE A 104 -21.49 8.42 1.50
N THR A 105 -21.55 7.44 0.60
CA THR A 105 -22.08 6.11 0.86
C THR A 105 -21.01 5.11 0.43
N ASP A 106 -20.52 4.30 1.36
CA ASP A 106 -19.36 3.43 1.16
C ASP A 106 -18.18 4.20 0.55
N ASN A 107 -17.64 3.74 -0.57
CA ASN A 107 -16.53 4.39 -1.27
C ASN A 107 -17.00 5.38 -2.37
N THR A 108 -18.26 5.80 -2.35
CA THR A 108 -18.83 6.70 -3.36
C THR A 108 -19.21 8.05 -2.76
N ALA A 109 -18.72 9.13 -3.38
CA ALA A 109 -19.18 10.49 -3.14
C ALA A 109 -20.20 10.91 -4.21
N GLU A 110 -21.38 11.30 -3.76
CA GLU A 110 -22.49 11.75 -4.60
C GLU A 110 -22.73 13.25 -4.41
N GLN A 111 -22.83 13.97 -5.52
CA GLN A 111 -23.23 15.38 -5.56
C GLN A 111 -24.46 15.53 -6.45
N SER A 112 -25.60 15.88 -5.86
CA SER A 112 -26.81 16.18 -6.61
C SER A 112 -26.61 17.40 -7.52
N VAL A 113 -27.27 17.41 -8.67
CA VAL A 113 -27.24 18.50 -9.66
C VAL A 113 -28.61 19.19 -9.69
N ARG A 114 -28.61 20.52 -9.62
CA ARG A 114 -29.83 21.33 -9.66
C ARG A 114 -30.59 21.14 -10.97
N ALA A 115 -31.91 21.03 -10.86
CA ALA A 115 -32.80 21.01 -12.01
C ALA A 115 -32.64 22.28 -12.87
N GLY A 116 -32.82 22.12 -14.18
CA GLY A 116 -32.69 23.21 -15.16
C GLY A 116 -31.26 23.48 -15.64
N ALA A 117 -30.29 22.63 -15.26
CA ALA A 117 -28.95 22.66 -15.81
C ALA A 117 -29.01 22.50 -17.35
N PRO A 118 -28.39 23.39 -18.15
CA PRO A 118 -28.50 23.39 -19.61
C PRO A 118 -27.67 22.26 -20.26
N ALA A 119 -27.91 22.00 -21.54
CA ALA A 119 -26.97 21.20 -22.33
C ALA A 119 -25.60 21.90 -22.45
N GLY A 120 -24.54 21.13 -22.63
CA GLY A 120 -23.19 21.65 -22.85
C GLY A 120 -22.11 20.88 -22.11
N GLU A 121 -20.90 21.43 -22.13
CA GLU A 121 -19.75 20.92 -21.39
C GLU A 121 -19.81 21.34 -19.92
N TYR A 122 -19.42 20.41 -19.06
CA TYR A 122 -19.35 20.56 -17.62
C TYR A 122 -17.95 20.19 -17.11
N THR A 123 -17.51 20.93 -16.10
CA THR A 123 -16.31 20.64 -15.31
C THR A 123 -16.74 20.26 -13.90
N VAL A 124 -16.25 19.13 -13.41
CA VAL A 124 -16.47 18.69 -12.03
C VAL A 124 -15.16 18.80 -11.27
N ASN A 125 -15.09 19.79 -10.37
CA ASN A 125 -13.98 19.93 -9.44
C ASN A 125 -14.33 19.18 -8.16
N TRP A 126 -13.42 18.36 -7.64
CA TRP A 126 -13.70 17.60 -6.43
C TRP A 126 -12.50 17.58 -5.48
N ARG A 127 -12.82 17.44 -4.21
CA ARG A 127 -11.87 17.27 -3.12
C ARG A 127 -12.50 16.39 -2.04
N VAL A 128 -11.80 15.36 -1.62
CA VAL A 128 -12.20 14.52 -0.47
C VAL A 128 -11.01 14.32 0.47
N VAL A 129 -11.26 13.85 1.69
CA VAL A 129 -10.19 13.45 2.61
C VAL A 129 -10.08 11.94 2.55
N SER A 130 -8.93 11.44 2.11
CA SER A 130 -8.63 10.01 2.03
C SER A 130 -8.68 9.34 3.41
N SER A 131 -8.84 8.02 3.42
CA SER A 131 -8.85 7.18 4.61
C SER A 131 -7.61 7.34 5.51
N ASP A 132 -6.47 7.76 4.94
CA ASP A 132 -5.23 8.10 5.66
C ASP A 132 -5.12 9.56 6.14
N SER A 133 -6.24 10.31 6.11
CA SER A 133 -6.35 11.70 6.58
C SER A 133 -5.66 12.77 5.72
N HIS A 134 -5.20 12.44 4.51
CA HIS A 134 -4.71 13.44 3.56
C HIS A 134 -5.81 13.88 2.58
N PRO A 135 -5.93 15.18 2.27
CA PRO A 135 -6.80 15.62 1.19
C PRO A 135 -6.30 15.12 -0.17
N ILE A 136 -7.22 14.67 -1.00
CA ILE A 136 -7.03 14.39 -2.42
C ILE A 136 -8.01 15.22 -3.23
N GLU A 137 -7.61 15.62 -4.43
CA GLU A 137 -8.38 16.51 -5.30
C GLU A 137 -8.19 16.14 -6.77
N GLY A 138 -9.13 16.57 -7.60
CA GLY A 138 -9.05 16.37 -9.03
C GLY A 138 -10.14 17.10 -9.79
N VAL A 139 -10.06 16.97 -11.11
CA VAL A 139 -10.96 17.59 -12.07
C VAL A 139 -11.31 16.55 -13.12
N LEU A 140 -12.59 16.46 -13.48
CA LEU A 140 -13.06 15.69 -14.62
C LEU A 140 -14.01 16.53 -15.47
N THR A 141 -14.22 16.15 -16.72
CA THR A 141 -15.16 16.82 -17.62
C THR A 141 -16.18 15.86 -18.20
N PHE A 142 -17.36 16.36 -18.57
CA PHE A 142 -18.32 15.61 -19.37
C PHE A 142 -19.14 16.58 -20.23
N THR A 143 -19.76 16.06 -21.30
CA THR A 143 -20.67 16.83 -22.17
C THR A 143 -22.07 16.25 -22.10
N ALA A 144 -23.08 17.09 -21.91
CA ALA A 144 -24.48 16.70 -21.96
C ALA A 144 -25.16 17.25 -23.23
N GLU A 145 -25.83 16.38 -23.99
CA GLU A 145 -26.55 16.77 -25.22
C GLU A 145 -27.85 17.53 -24.93
N SER A 146 -28.46 17.28 -23.78
CA SER A 146 -29.67 17.95 -23.30
C SER A 146 -29.55 18.37 -21.83
N GLY A 147 -30.36 19.33 -21.40
CA GLY A 147 -30.39 19.76 -20.01
C GLY A 147 -31.01 18.73 -19.06
N THR A 148 -30.93 18.99 -17.75
CA THR A 148 -31.58 18.15 -16.74
C THR A 148 -33.10 18.15 -16.96
N SER A 149 -33.67 16.97 -17.15
CA SER A 149 -35.12 16.75 -17.09
C SER A 149 -35.55 16.54 -15.64
N ALA A 150 -36.69 17.07 -15.23
CA ALA A 150 -37.18 17.08 -13.84
C ALA A 150 -37.67 15.70 -13.32
N ALA A 151 -37.14 14.59 -13.84
CA ALA A 151 -37.50 13.24 -13.43
C ALA A 151 -36.30 12.53 -12.77
N PRO A 152 -36.43 11.94 -11.58
CA PRO A 152 -35.42 11.05 -11.04
C PRO A 152 -35.59 9.68 -11.72
N ASP A 153 -35.04 9.54 -12.93
CA ASP A 153 -34.84 8.22 -13.53
C ASP A 153 -33.51 7.69 -12.99
N SER A 154 -33.56 6.93 -11.89
CA SER A 154 -33.54 5.46 -11.96
C SER A 154 -32.38 4.98 -12.82
N ALA A 155 -31.30 4.62 -12.12
CA ALA A 155 -30.32 3.60 -12.48
C ALA A 155 -30.32 3.24 -13.97
N GLY A 156 -29.35 3.80 -14.70
CA GLY A 156 -28.95 3.28 -15.99
C GLY A 156 -28.66 1.78 -15.83
N THR A 157 -29.61 0.98 -16.32
CA THR A 157 -29.57 -0.46 -16.53
C THR A 157 -28.15 -1.01 -16.56
N ALA A 158 -27.76 -1.68 -15.47
CA ALA A 158 -26.66 -2.63 -15.50
C ALA A 158 -26.99 -3.67 -16.59
N VAL A 159 -26.13 -3.71 -17.60
CA VAL A 159 -26.15 -4.70 -18.66
C VAL A 159 -26.09 -6.09 -17.99
N PRO A 160 -26.92 -7.09 -18.39
CA PRO A 160 -26.84 -8.43 -17.81
C PRO A 160 -25.45 -9.01 -18.08
N ILE A 161 -24.64 -9.11 -17.03
CA ILE A 161 -23.36 -9.81 -17.05
C ILE A 161 -23.70 -11.30 -17.22
N ALA A 162 -23.18 -11.90 -18.28
CA ALA A 162 -23.22 -13.34 -18.50
C ALA A 162 -22.67 -14.06 -17.25
N PRO A 163 -23.23 -15.21 -16.83
CA PRO A 163 -22.76 -15.90 -15.63
C PRO A 163 -21.26 -16.18 -15.72
N ALA A 164 -20.49 -15.51 -14.86
CA ALA A 164 -19.14 -15.92 -14.53
C ALA A 164 -19.25 -17.27 -13.83
N GLU A 165 -18.49 -18.23 -14.37
CA GLU A 165 -18.29 -19.56 -13.86
C GLU A 165 -17.93 -19.48 -12.37
N ALA A 166 -18.72 -20.17 -11.55
CA ALA A 166 -18.52 -20.27 -10.12
C ALA A 166 -17.26 -21.11 -9.86
N GLU A 167 -16.17 -20.47 -9.45
CA GLU A 167 -15.12 -21.15 -8.73
C GLU A 167 -15.61 -21.36 -7.28
N GLU A 168 -15.76 -22.62 -6.90
CA GLU A 168 -16.13 -23.06 -5.56
C GLU A 168 -15.10 -22.57 -4.53
N GLU A 169 -15.46 -21.60 -3.70
CA GLU A 169 -14.77 -21.36 -2.43
C GLU A 169 -15.06 -22.55 -1.51
N THR A 170 -14.07 -23.42 -1.33
CA THR A 170 -14.04 -24.37 -0.23
C THR A 170 -14.26 -23.66 1.12
N PRO A 171 -15.16 -24.15 1.99
CA PRO A 171 -15.39 -23.54 3.30
C PRO A 171 -14.12 -23.65 4.15
N GLN A 172 -13.45 -22.53 4.42
CA GLN A 172 -12.41 -22.49 5.43
C GLN A 172 -13.07 -22.61 6.79
N ALA A 173 -12.94 -23.80 7.39
CA ALA A 173 -13.42 -24.13 8.70
C ALA A 173 -13.00 -23.07 9.72
N ALA A 174 -13.98 -22.57 10.48
CA ALA A 174 -13.74 -21.89 11.74
C ALA A 174 -13.04 -22.87 12.69
N GLY A 175 -11.71 -22.76 12.74
CA GLY A 175 -10.85 -23.47 13.68
C GLY A 175 -10.49 -22.55 14.85
N THR A 176 -11.04 -22.88 16.01
CA THR A 176 -10.70 -22.40 17.34
C THR A 176 -9.20 -22.51 17.65
N ASP A 177 -8.68 -21.49 18.36
CA ASP A 177 -7.49 -21.52 19.24
C ASP A 177 -6.12 -21.88 18.63
N ASP A 178 -5.68 -21.14 17.62
CA ASP A 178 -4.27 -21.12 17.24
C ASP A 178 -3.59 -19.87 17.80
N PHE A 179 -2.67 -20.07 18.75
CA PHE A 179 -1.74 -19.04 19.20
C PHE A 179 -1.16 -18.30 17.98
N PRO A 180 -1.17 -16.95 17.93
CA PRO A 180 -0.83 -16.22 16.72
C PRO A 180 0.67 -16.38 16.44
N TRP A 181 1.01 -17.40 15.67
CA TRP A 181 2.39 -17.74 15.30
C TRP A 181 3.09 -16.56 14.60
N SER A 182 2.32 -15.66 13.98
CA SER A 182 2.79 -14.37 13.47
C SER A 182 3.49 -13.52 14.55
N ILE A 183 2.97 -13.48 15.77
CA ILE A 183 3.58 -12.76 16.91
C ILE A 183 4.89 -13.44 17.32
N ALA A 184 4.93 -14.78 17.39
CA ALA A 184 6.16 -15.50 17.72
C ALA A 184 7.25 -15.31 16.66
N VAL A 185 6.90 -15.37 15.36
CA VAL A 185 7.84 -15.11 14.27
C VAL A 185 8.35 -13.66 14.34
N MET A 186 7.47 -12.68 14.57
CA MET A 186 7.86 -11.28 14.71
C MET A 186 8.79 -11.06 15.93
N ALA A 187 8.51 -11.69 17.06
CA ALA A 187 9.37 -11.62 18.24
C ALA A 187 10.76 -12.22 17.98
N ILE A 188 10.85 -13.35 17.28
CA ILE A 188 12.13 -13.98 16.90
C ILE A 188 12.94 -13.05 15.98
N VAL A 189 12.30 -12.43 14.99
CA VAL A 189 12.95 -11.49 14.06
C VAL A 189 13.48 -10.26 14.82
N LEU A 190 12.68 -9.67 15.72
CA LEU A 190 13.10 -8.53 16.54
C LEU A 190 14.27 -8.86 17.46
N LEU A 191 14.26 -10.04 18.09
CA LEU A 191 15.36 -10.50 18.95
C LEU A 191 16.65 -10.74 18.15
N ALA A 192 16.54 -11.32 16.95
CA ALA A 192 17.69 -11.51 16.06
C ALA A 192 18.29 -10.16 15.64
N LEU A 193 17.44 -9.18 15.30
CA LEU A 193 17.87 -7.85 14.90
C LEU A 193 18.54 -7.09 16.07
N ALA A 194 17.97 -7.18 17.27
CA ALA A 194 18.56 -6.64 18.49
C ALA A 194 19.92 -7.28 18.82
N ALA A 195 20.08 -8.60 18.64
CA ALA A 195 21.36 -9.29 18.84
C ALA A 195 22.42 -8.85 17.82
N VAL A 196 22.05 -8.63 16.56
CA VAL A 196 22.94 -8.08 15.53
C VAL A 196 23.35 -6.65 15.87
N LEU A 197 22.42 -5.80 16.31
CA LEU A 197 22.74 -4.43 16.74
C LEU A 197 23.64 -4.40 17.99
N ALA A 198 23.37 -5.24 18.98
CA ALA A 198 24.19 -5.32 20.19
C ALA A 198 25.62 -5.82 19.90
N THR A 199 25.78 -6.79 19.00
CA THR A 199 27.09 -7.31 18.61
C THR A 199 27.88 -6.33 17.75
N THR A 200 27.23 -5.55 16.89
CA THR A 200 27.88 -4.49 16.11
C THR A 200 28.26 -3.29 16.99
N ALA A 201 27.40 -2.88 17.92
CA ALA A 201 27.70 -1.83 18.89
C ALA A 201 28.88 -2.21 19.81
N ARG A 202 28.90 -3.44 20.35
CA ARG A 202 30.03 -3.92 21.18
C ARG A 202 31.35 -3.97 20.41
N LYS A 203 31.32 -4.35 19.13
CA LYS A 203 32.52 -4.34 18.27
C LYS A 203 33.02 -2.92 17.99
N ARG A 204 32.12 -1.95 17.80
CA ARG A 204 32.49 -0.54 17.60
C ARG A 204 33.04 0.11 18.87
N LEU A 205 32.48 -0.20 20.04
CA LEU A 205 32.93 0.33 21.33
C LEU A 205 34.24 -0.30 21.82
N GLY A 206 34.52 -1.56 21.46
CA GLY A 206 35.78 -2.24 21.78
C GLY A 206 36.95 -1.87 20.86
N ALA A 207 36.69 -1.27 19.70
CA ALA A 207 37.72 -0.81 18.77
C ALA A 207 38.26 0.60 19.08
N ASN A 208 37.61 1.33 20.01
CA ASN A 208 37.97 2.70 20.44
C ASN A 208 38.63 2.74 21.83
N ARG A 209 39.21 1.64 22.30
CA ARG A 209 40.00 1.56 23.55
C ARG A 209 41.44 1.20 23.26
#